data_AF-A0A947RXT6-F1
#
_entry.id   AF-A0A947RXT6-F1
#
_cell.length_a   1.000
_cell.length_b   1.000
_cell.length_c   1.000
_cell.angle_alpha   90.00
_cell.angle_beta   90.00
_cell.angle_gamma   90.00
#
_symmetry.space_group_name_H-M   'P 1'
#
loop_
_entity.id
_entity.type
_entity.pdbx_description
1 polymer ?
#
loop_
_entity_poly.entity_id
_entity_poly.type
_entity_poly.pdbx_seq_one_letter_code
_entity_poly.pdbx_strand_id
1 'polypeptide(L)'
;MKVRNIHQRTVDAPAAVVGRLFDGLASVNDPLWPADRWPPMRFDRPLQVGARGGHGLVRYDVGASEPGRSIRFDFTAPRGF
;
A
#
# COMPACT_ATOMS: atom_id res chain seq x y z
N MET A 1 -9.18 -18.87 -14.43
CA MET A 1 -10.05 -17.68 -14.58
C MET A 1 -9.35 -16.49 -13.97
N LYS A 2 -9.33 -15.33 -14.64
CA LYS A 2 -8.76 -14.10 -14.08
C LYS A 2 -9.78 -13.47 -13.13
N VAL A 3 -9.45 -13.33 -11.86
CA VAL A 3 -10.32 -12.69 -10.85
C VAL A 3 -9.96 -11.21 -10.74
N ARG A 4 -10.97 -10.33 -10.69
CA ARG A 4 -10.81 -8.91 -10.35
C ARG A 4 -11.64 -8.61 -9.11
N ASN A 5 -10.98 -8.28 -8.01
CA ASN A 5 -11.62 -7.92 -6.75
C ASN A 5 -11.42 -6.42 -6.48
N ILE A 6 -12.51 -5.67 -6.27
CA ILE A 6 -12.52 -4.21 -6.08
C ILE A 6 -13.31 -3.89 -4.82
N HIS A 7 -12.68 -3.15 -3.90
CA HIS A 7 -13.30 -2.62 -2.70
C HIS A 7 -13.35 -1.10 -2.78
N GLN A 8 -14.54 -0.50 -2.65
CA GLN A 8 -14.74 0.95 -2.71
C GLN A 8 -15.61 1.42 -1.55
N ARG A 9 -15.31 2.61 -1.03
CA ARG A 9 -16.07 3.29 0.02
C ARG A 9 -16.13 4.78 -0.26
N THR A 10 -17.21 5.43 0.13
CA THR A 10 -17.29 6.90 0.19
C THR A 10 -16.79 7.33 1.56
N VAL A 11 -15.88 8.30 1.58
CA VAL A 11 -15.36 8.92 2.81
C VAL A 11 -15.80 10.37 2.81
N ASP A 12 -16.43 10.82 3.90
CA ASP A 12 -16.86 12.20 4.07
C ASP A 12 -15.67 13.09 4.46
N ALA A 13 -14.74 13.25 3.53
CA ALA A 13 -13.56 14.10 3.66
C ALA A 13 -13.06 14.54 2.28
N PRO A 14 -12.39 15.71 2.17
CA PRO A 14 -11.78 16.13 0.92
C PRO A 14 -10.71 15.12 0.46
N ALA A 15 -10.65 14.87 -0.85
CA ALA A 15 -9.68 13.93 -1.44
C ALA A 15 -8.23 14.25 -1.06
N ALA A 16 -7.87 15.54 -0.95
CA ALA A 16 -6.54 15.97 -0.52
C ALA A 16 -6.21 15.59 0.93
N VAL A 17 -7.21 15.48 1.82
CA VAL A 17 -7.02 15.07 3.21
C VAL A 17 -6.75 13.57 3.27
N VAL A 18 -7.58 12.77 2.57
CA VAL A 18 -7.41 11.32 2.48
C VAL A 18 -6.10 10.97 1.77
N GLY A 19 -5.78 11.70 0.70
CA GLY A 19 -4.57 11.52 -0.09
C GLY A 19 -3.29 11.59 0.71
N ARG A 20 -3.19 12.56 1.63
CA ARG A 20 -2.01 12.72 2.52
C ARG A 20 -1.77 11.51 3.43
N LEU A 21 -2.78 10.68 3.68
CA LEU A 21 -2.60 9.45 4.46
C LEU A 21 -1.72 8.43 3.70
N PHE A 22 -1.74 8.45 2.37
CA PHE A 22 -0.87 7.59 1.56
C PHE A 22 0.61 7.93 1.69
N ASP A 23 0.94 9.20 1.98
CA ASP A 23 2.33 9.64 2.17
C ASP A 23 2.92 9.06 3.47
N GLY A 24 2.07 8.70 4.44
CA GLY A 24 2.46 8.06 5.69
C GLY A 24 2.46 6.53 5.66
N LEU A 25 1.99 5.91 4.58
CA LEU A 25 1.91 4.45 4.45
C LEU A 25 3.32 3.82 4.52
N ALA A 26 3.43 2.71 5.24
CA ALA A 26 4.66 1.98 5.59
C ALA A 26 5.68 2.79 6.42
N SER A 27 5.32 3.97 6.93
CA SER A 27 6.16 4.73 7.86
C SER A 27 6.10 4.17 9.29
N VAL A 28 6.94 4.68 10.18
CA VAL A 28 6.90 4.31 11.61
C VAL A 28 5.57 4.68 12.28
N ASN A 29 4.89 5.72 11.79
CA ASN A 29 3.61 6.20 12.27
C ASN A 29 2.54 6.03 11.20
N ASP A 30 2.48 4.85 10.58
CA ASP A 30 1.56 4.54 9.49
C ASP A 30 0.09 4.76 9.92
N PRO A 31 -0.63 5.73 9.31
CA PRO A 31 -2.00 6.04 9.70
C PRO A 31 -3.03 5.09 9.07
N LEU A 32 -2.62 4.23 8.13
CA LEU A 32 -3.50 3.36 7.35
C LEU A 32 -3.31 1.88 7.67
N TRP A 33 -2.07 1.43 7.89
CA TRP A 33 -1.78 0.03 8.16
C TRP A 33 -2.03 -0.33 9.63
N PRO A 34 -2.93 -1.27 9.94
CA PRO A 34 -3.20 -1.71 11.31
C PRO A 34 -2.10 -2.64 11.84
N ALA A 35 -0.92 -2.08 12.12
CA ALA A 35 0.26 -2.82 12.58
C ALA A 35 0.09 -3.47 13.98
N ASP A 36 -0.94 -3.06 14.74
CA ASP A 36 -1.35 -3.68 15.99
C ASP A 36 -1.94 -5.10 15.79
N ARG A 37 -2.49 -5.37 14.60
CA ARG A 37 -3.19 -6.62 14.28
C ARG A 37 -2.51 -7.45 13.19
N TRP A 38 -1.66 -6.83 12.38
CA TRP A 38 -1.01 -7.46 11.22
C TRP A 38 0.49 -7.22 11.23
N PRO A 39 1.30 -8.14 10.66
CA PRO A 39 2.72 -7.88 10.46
C PRO A 39 2.93 -6.53 9.77
N PRO A 40 3.86 -5.69 10.25
CA PRO A 40 4.02 -4.33 9.74
C PRO A 40 4.40 -4.35 8.27
N MET A 41 3.84 -3.42 7.49
CA MET A 41 4.30 -3.15 6.14
C MET A 41 5.65 -2.45 6.21
N ARG A 42 6.67 -2.99 5.52
CA ARG A 42 8.01 -2.41 5.47
C ARG A 42 8.57 -2.43 4.06
N PHE A 43 9.35 -1.41 3.75
CA PHE A 43 10.03 -1.24 2.47
C PHE A 43 11.51 -0.92 2.67
N ASP A 44 12.32 -1.21 1.66
CA ASP A 44 13.75 -0.94 1.63
C ASP A 44 14.09 0.56 1.47
N ARG A 45 13.11 1.35 1.00
CA ARG A 45 13.20 2.80 0.74
C ARG A 45 11.79 3.42 0.80
N PRO A 46 11.65 4.76 0.76
CA PRO A 46 10.34 5.41 0.67
C PRO A 46 9.47 4.88 -0.48
N LEU A 47 8.15 5.00 -0.39
CA LEU A 47 7.19 4.48 -1.38
C LEU A 47 7.22 5.23 -2.73
N GLN A 48 8.26 4.92 -3.50
CA GLN A 48 8.46 5.39 -4.86
C GLN A 48 8.64 4.19 -5.79
N VAL A 49 8.46 4.39 -7.10
CA VAL A 49 8.60 3.33 -8.10
C VAL A 49 9.92 2.57 -7.92
N GLY A 50 9.84 1.24 -7.87
CA GLY A 50 10.97 0.34 -7.65
C GLY A 50 11.33 0.07 -6.18
N ALA A 51 10.65 0.69 -5.21
CA ALA A 51 10.76 0.31 -3.80
C ALA A 51 10.24 -1.13 -3.61
N ARG A 52 10.96 -1.92 -2.81
CA ARG A 52 10.62 -3.33 -2.55
C ARG A 52 10.24 -3.53 -1.11
N GLY A 53 9.17 -4.27 -0.87
CA GLY A 53 8.64 -4.43 0.46
C GLY A 53 7.60 -5.53 0.58
N GLY A 54 6.83 -5.43 1.65
CA GLY A 54 5.81 -6.41 1.95
C GLY A 54 5.31 -6.35 3.38
N HIS A 55 4.43 -7.28 3.69
CA HIS A 55 3.95 -7.57 5.04
C HIS A 55 3.78 -9.08 5.20
N GLY A 56 4.16 -9.63 6.35
CA GLY A 56 4.06 -11.06 6.62
C GLY A 56 4.80 -11.89 5.56
N LEU A 57 4.08 -12.78 4.86
CA LEU A 57 4.60 -13.59 3.75
C LEU A 57 4.44 -12.93 2.36
N VAL A 58 3.68 -11.84 2.28
CA VAL A 58 3.37 -11.15 1.02
C VAL A 58 4.52 -10.21 0.66
N ARG A 59 4.96 -10.23 -0.60
CA ARG A 59 5.98 -9.33 -1.14
C ARG A 59 5.47 -8.65 -2.40
N TYR A 60 5.90 -7.41 -2.59
CA TYR A 60 5.55 -6.59 -3.75
C TYR A 60 6.56 -5.47 -3.98
N ASP A 61 6.62 -5.02 -5.23
CA ASP A 61 7.33 -3.83 -5.65
C ASP A 61 6.34 -2.69 -5.89
N VAL A 62 6.76 -1.44 -5.68
CA VAL A 62 5.96 -0.28 -6.10
C VAL A 62 6.07 -0.13 -7.62
N GLY A 63 4.99 -0.44 -8.33
CA GLY A 63 4.91 -0.37 -9.79
C GLY A 63 4.49 1.00 -10.32
N ALA A 64 3.71 1.75 -9.52
CA ALA A 64 3.30 3.12 -9.83
C ALA A 64 3.00 3.88 -8.53
N SER A 65 3.21 5.20 -8.53
CA SER A 65 2.86 6.08 -7.42
C SER A 65 2.48 7.47 -7.96
N GLU A 66 1.32 7.96 -7.57
CA GLU A 66 0.92 9.37 -7.67
C GLU A 66 0.76 9.92 -6.24
N PRO A 67 1.63 10.86 -5.81
CA PRO A 67 1.55 11.47 -4.49
C PRO A 67 0.16 11.99 -4.17
N GLY A 68 -0.35 11.68 -2.96
CA GLY A 68 -1.67 12.08 -2.52
C GLY A 68 -2.86 11.49 -3.31
N ARG A 69 -2.66 10.55 -4.25
CA ARG A 69 -3.76 9.99 -5.05
C ARG A 69 -3.80 8.48 -5.09
N SER A 70 -2.69 7.82 -5.41
CA SER A 70 -2.67 6.35 -5.54
C SER A 70 -1.27 5.77 -5.46
N ILE A 71 -1.18 4.52 -4.99
CA ILE A 71 0.03 3.71 -5.04
C ILE A 71 -0.39 2.33 -5.57
N ARG A 72 0.37 1.80 -6.53
CA ARG A 72 0.18 0.45 -7.06
C ARG A 72 1.32 -0.45 -6.62
N PHE A 73 0.94 -1.60 -6.06
CA PHE A 73 1.86 -2.66 -5.67
C PHE A 73 1.74 -3.83 -6.65
N ASP A 74 2.86 -4.22 -7.23
CA ASP A 74 2.96 -5.37 -8.12
C ASP A 74 3.50 -6.56 -7.31
N PHE A 75 2.68 -7.61 -7.13
CA PHE A 75 2.99 -8.73 -6.25
C PHE A 75 4.14 -9.59 -6.79
N THR A 76 5.08 -9.94 -5.91
CA THR A 76 6.25 -10.76 -6.23
C THR A 76 6.31 -12.08 -5.44
N ALA A 77 5.61 -12.17 -4.29
CA ALA A 77 5.48 -13.41 -3.52
C ALA A 77 4.22 -13.40 -2.62
N PRO A 78 3.71 -14.58 -2.23
CA PRO A 78 4.13 -15.91 -2.70
C PRO A 78 3.65 -16.19 -4.14
N ARG A 79 4.27 -17.15 -4.80
CA ARG A 79 3.85 -17.59 -6.14
C ARG A 79 2.54 -18.39 -6.03
N GLY A 80 1.69 -18.31 -7.05
CA GLY A 80 0.46 -19.11 -7.13
C GLY A 80 -0.82 -18.40 -6.65
N PHE A 81 -0.74 -17.10 -6.39
CA PHE A 81 -1.90 -16.20 -6.49
C PHE A 81 -2.17 -15.83 -7.95
#